data_AF-A0A5J4JYA2-F1
#
_entry.id   AF-A0A5J4JYA2-F1
#
_cell.length_a   1.000
_cell.length_b   1.000
_cell.length_c   1.000
_cell.angle_alpha   90.00
_cell.angle_beta   90.00
_cell.angle_gamma   90.00
#
_symmetry.space_group_name_H-M   'P 1'
#
loop_
_entity.id
_entity.type
_entity.pdbx_description
1 polymer ?
#
loop_
_entity_poly.entity_id
_entity_poly.type
_entity_poly.pdbx_seq_one_letter_code
_entity_poly.pdbx_strand_id
1 'polypeptide(L)'
;MSEPRTAMDVRPGYRGRAFTSDLTGQEFWLVVDKGFQPLGLVMGNCIYSMGAIRNWLAGIKSHFQGELKEYTQLMYQARELALSRMQFEADQLGADGVIGVDIQVQYLHNGEWMEVTAIGTAVRWVGSGPNMPPTGQGRVVIPVGQ
;
A
#
# COMPACT_ATOMS: atom_id res chain seq x y z
N MET A 1 32.18 -24.60 -11.33
CA MET A 1 31.72 -23.30 -11.82
C MET A 1 30.21 -23.43 -12.01
N SER A 2 29.40 -22.93 -11.08
CA SER A 2 27.93 -23.06 -11.15
C SER A 2 27.39 -22.12 -12.23
N GLU A 3 26.55 -22.64 -13.14
CA GLU A 3 25.86 -21.82 -14.15
C GLU A 3 25.13 -20.63 -13.53
N PRO A 4 25.07 -19.48 -14.23
CA PRO A 4 24.21 -18.38 -13.81
C PRO A 4 22.75 -18.84 -13.88
N ARG A 5 22.12 -18.98 -12.71
CA ARG A 5 20.69 -19.30 -12.63
C ARG A 5 19.91 -18.16 -13.29
N THR A 6 19.29 -18.46 -14.42
CA THR A 6 18.47 -17.51 -15.15
C THR A 6 17.15 -17.36 -14.40
N ALA A 7 16.65 -16.15 -14.18
CA ALA A 7 15.37 -15.92 -13.49
C ALA A 7 14.14 -16.54 -14.17
N MET A 8 14.30 -17.02 -15.42
CA MET A 8 13.31 -17.82 -16.15
C MET A 8 13.36 -19.31 -15.86
N ASP A 9 14.19 -19.77 -14.91
CA ASP A 9 14.13 -21.13 -14.38
C ASP A 9 12.91 -21.27 -13.44
N VAL A 10 11.75 -20.95 -14.01
CA VAL A 10 10.43 -21.19 -13.44
C VAL A 10 10.34 -22.69 -13.31
N ARG A 11 10.54 -23.18 -12.08
CA ARG A 11 10.48 -24.61 -11.78
C ARG A 11 9.20 -25.19 -12.38
N PRO A 12 9.26 -26.32 -13.10
CA PRO A 12 8.07 -27.01 -13.58
C PRO A 12 7.23 -27.38 -12.34
N GLY A 13 6.15 -26.62 -12.12
CA GLY A 13 5.41 -26.62 -10.86
C GLY A 13 4.87 -25.26 -10.41
N TYR A 14 5.23 -24.14 -11.05
CA TYR A 14 4.61 -22.83 -10.79
C TYR A 14 3.12 -22.83 -11.23
N ARG A 15 2.25 -23.34 -10.37
CA ARG A 15 0.78 -23.26 -10.49
C ARG A 15 0.26 -21.89 -10.02
N GLY A 16 0.91 -20.81 -10.45
CA GLY A 16 0.48 -19.46 -10.12
C GLY A 16 -0.84 -19.16 -10.80
N ARG A 17 -1.92 -18.97 -10.02
CA ARG A 17 -3.12 -18.30 -10.55
C ARG A 17 -2.69 -16.94 -11.11
N ALA A 18 -3.23 -16.54 -12.25
CA ALA A 18 -2.97 -15.21 -12.79
C ALA A 18 -3.35 -14.15 -11.73
N PHE A 19 -2.50 -13.14 -11.56
CA PHE A 19 -2.72 -12.02 -10.66
C PHE A 19 -2.32 -10.72 -11.36
N THR A 20 -2.91 -9.61 -10.90
CA THR A 20 -2.52 -8.25 -11.28
C THR A 20 -1.55 -7.69 -10.25
N SER A 21 -0.71 -6.73 -10.60
CA SER A 21 0.31 -6.15 -9.73
C SER A 21 0.61 -4.73 -10.18
N ASP A 22 0.94 -3.85 -9.23
CA ASP A 22 1.37 -2.47 -9.52
C ASP A 22 2.87 -2.35 -9.79
N LEU A 23 3.63 -3.44 -9.58
CA LEU A 23 5.07 -3.47 -9.81
C LEU A 23 5.44 -3.35 -11.30
N THR A 24 6.49 -2.59 -11.56
CA THR A 24 7.23 -2.65 -12.83
C THR A 24 7.91 -4.02 -13.01
N GLY A 25 8.32 -4.35 -14.24
CA GLY A 25 9.06 -5.59 -14.49
C GLY A 25 10.37 -5.71 -13.72
N GLN A 26 11.03 -4.58 -13.43
CA GLN A 26 12.28 -4.54 -12.65
C GLN A 26 12.03 -4.81 -11.17
N GLU A 27 11.02 -4.17 -10.58
CA GLU A 27 10.61 -4.42 -9.20
C GLU A 27 10.12 -5.85 -9.02
N PHE A 28 9.33 -6.35 -9.97
CA PHE A 28 8.90 -7.74 -9.99
C PHE A 28 10.09 -8.69 -9.96
N TRP A 29 11.10 -8.45 -10.79
CA TRP A 29 12.32 -9.27 -10.83
C TRP A 29 13.07 -9.22 -9.50
N LEU A 30 13.21 -8.05 -8.89
CA LEU A 30 13.86 -7.89 -7.58
C LEU A 30 13.13 -8.65 -6.47
N VAL A 31 11.80 -8.60 -6.46
CA VAL A 31 10.98 -9.30 -5.47
C VAL A 31 11.20 -10.81 -5.56
N VAL A 32 11.19 -11.35 -6.77
CA VAL A 32 11.43 -12.78 -7.02
C VAL A 32 12.89 -13.17 -6.72
N ASP A 33 13.88 -12.37 -7.15
CA ASP A 33 15.32 -12.57 -6.85
C ASP A 33 15.56 -12.65 -5.34
N LYS A 34 14.87 -11.79 -4.57
CA LYS A 34 14.98 -11.78 -3.11
C LYS A 34 14.25 -12.93 -2.43
N GLY A 35 13.45 -13.73 -3.13
CA GLY A 35 12.74 -14.87 -2.54
C GLY A 35 11.34 -14.54 -2.05
N PHE A 36 10.74 -13.47 -2.54
CA PHE A 36 9.32 -13.16 -2.35
C PHE A 36 8.48 -13.59 -3.56
N GLN A 37 7.27 -14.02 -3.28
CA GLN A 37 6.23 -14.34 -4.24
C GLN A 37 5.17 -13.23 -4.20
N PRO A 38 4.94 -12.51 -5.31
CA PRO A 38 3.77 -11.64 -5.45
C PRO A 38 2.47 -12.46 -5.45
N LEU A 39 1.46 -11.95 -4.76
CA LEU A 39 0.15 -12.60 -4.59
C LEU A 39 -0.95 -11.87 -5.36
N GLY A 40 -0.83 -10.56 -5.51
CA GLY A 40 -1.79 -9.75 -6.27
C GLY A 40 -1.80 -8.28 -5.86
N LEU A 41 -2.49 -7.47 -6.66
CA LEU A 41 -2.80 -6.07 -6.39
C LEU A 41 -3.78 -6.00 -5.21
N VAL A 42 -3.52 -5.09 -4.28
CA VAL A 42 -4.39 -4.78 -3.16
C VAL A 42 -4.67 -3.29 -3.12
N MET A 43 -5.84 -2.92 -2.65
CA MET A 43 -6.29 -1.53 -2.61
C MET A 43 -7.10 -1.24 -1.36
N GLY A 44 -7.05 0.02 -0.91
CA GLY A 44 -7.93 0.53 0.12
C GLY A 44 -8.29 1.97 -0.19
N ASN A 45 -9.59 2.28 -0.23
CA ASN A 45 -10.09 3.62 -0.45
C ASN A 45 -10.84 4.13 0.79
N CYS A 46 -10.87 5.44 0.98
CA CYS A 46 -11.79 6.10 1.90
C CYS A 46 -12.23 7.45 1.34
N ILE A 47 -13.44 7.88 1.67
CA ILE A 47 -13.98 9.17 1.24
C ILE A 47 -14.52 9.89 2.49
N TYR A 48 -14.09 11.13 2.68
CA TYR A 48 -14.54 12.01 3.76
C TYR A 48 -15.26 13.23 3.21
N SER A 49 -16.35 13.64 3.87
CA SER A 49 -17.04 14.90 3.57
C SER A 49 -16.39 16.06 4.31
N MET A 50 -15.75 16.94 3.55
CA MET A 50 -15.13 18.19 3.98
C MET A 50 -16.15 19.29 4.24
N GLY A 51 -17.37 19.19 3.70
CA GLY A 51 -18.43 20.20 3.90
C GLY A 51 -18.77 20.42 5.38
N ALA A 52 -18.87 19.35 6.17
CA ALA A 52 -19.12 19.42 7.61
C ALA A 52 -17.91 20.02 8.36
N ILE A 53 -16.70 19.66 7.95
CA ILE A 53 -15.44 20.08 8.59
C ILE A 53 -15.13 21.55 8.30
N ARG A 54 -15.46 22.01 7.09
CA ARG A 54 -15.30 23.42 6.69
C ARG A 54 -16.18 24.34 7.52
N ASN A 55 -17.41 23.92 7.85
CA ASN A 55 -18.31 24.69 8.70
C ASN A 55 -17.82 24.76 10.14
N TRP A 56 -17.25 23.68 10.66
CA TRP A 56 -16.64 23.68 12.00
C TRP A 56 -15.40 24.58 12.07
N LEU A 57 -14.50 24.45 11.10
CA LEU A 57 -13.29 25.27 10.97
C LEU A 57 -13.58 26.76 10.71
N ALA A 58 -14.69 27.10 10.04
CA ALA A 58 -15.07 28.48 9.77
C ALA A 58 -15.27 29.31 11.06
N GLY A 59 -15.67 28.67 12.16
CA GLY A 59 -15.76 29.33 13.48
C GLY A 59 -14.41 29.67 14.11
N ILE A 60 -13.33 28.99 13.70
CA ILE A 60 -11.96 29.12 14.25
C ILE A 60 -11.09 30.04 13.37
N LYS A 61 -11.51 30.29 12.12
CA LYS A 61 -10.72 30.92 11.04
C LYS A 61 -10.41 32.41 11.20
N SER A 62 -10.96 33.12 12.19
CA SER A 62 -10.81 34.59 12.18
C SER A 62 -9.43 35.10 12.57
N HIS A 63 -8.52 34.30 13.16
CA HIS A 63 -7.25 34.83 13.73
C HIS A 63 -5.98 33.99 13.55
N PHE A 64 -5.98 32.88 12.80
CA PHE A 64 -4.79 32.00 12.70
C PHE A 64 -4.17 31.93 11.30
N GLN A 65 -2.93 32.40 11.19
CA GLN A 65 -1.99 32.06 10.11
C GLN A 65 -1.15 30.87 10.57
N GLY A 66 -1.53 29.64 10.19
CA GLY A 66 -0.85 28.43 10.64
C GLY A 66 -1.53 27.15 10.15
N GLU A 67 -1.02 26.00 10.62
CA GLU A 67 -1.57 24.67 10.31
C GLU A 67 -3.03 24.54 10.79
N LEU A 68 -3.90 24.03 9.92
CA LEU A 68 -5.26 23.65 10.28
C LEU A 68 -5.24 22.25 10.93
N LYS A 69 -4.88 22.18 12.22
CA LYS A 69 -4.69 20.90 12.95
C LYS A 69 -5.80 19.87 12.74
N GLU A 70 -7.05 20.31 12.68
CA GLU A 70 -8.20 19.43 12.47
C GLU A 70 -8.24 18.84 11.06
N TYR A 71 -7.86 19.64 10.06
CA TYR A 71 -7.72 19.20 8.68
C TYR A 71 -6.55 18.22 8.55
N THR A 72 -5.41 18.53 9.18
CA THR A 72 -4.26 17.62 9.19
C THR A 72 -4.63 16.30 9.86
N GLN A 73 -5.30 16.34 11.01
CA GLN A 73 -5.74 15.14 11.73
C GLN A 73 -6.69 14.30 10.87
N LEU A 74 -7.63 14.92 10.15
CA LEU A 74 -8.51 14.20 9.23
C LEU A 74 -7.73 13.52 8.10
N MET A 75 -6.75 14.22 7.50
CA MET A 75 -5.90 13.65 6.46
C MET A 75 -5.13 12.42 6.97
N TYR A 76 -4.61 12.49 8.20
CA TYR A 76 -3.96 11.34 8.85
C TYR A 76 -4.93 10.16 9.03
N GLN A 77 -6.12 10.41 9.57
CA GLN A 77 -7.15 9.38 9.76
C GLN A 77 -7.55 8.74 8.42
N ALA A 78 -7.70 9.55 7.37
CA ALA A 78 -8.05 9.07 6.05
C ALA A 78 -6.97 8.16 5.45
N ARG A 79 -5.70 8.54 5.56
CA ARG A 79 -4.57 7.70 5.13
C ARG A 79 -4.49 6.41 5.92
N GLU A 80 -4.63 6.48 7.24
CA GLU A 80 -4.60 5.30 8.10
C GLU A 80 -5.71 4.31 7.75
N LEU A 81 -6.93 4.82 7.50
CA LEU A 81 -8.06 3.98 7.09
C LEU A 81 -7.86 3.34 5.71
N ALA A 82 -7.38 4.11 4.72
CA ALA A 82 -7.08 3.59 3.39
C ALA A 82 -5.99 2.49 3.45
N LEU A 83 -4.91 2.75 4.18
CA LEU A 83 -3.85 1.77 4.40
C LEU A 83 -4.35 0.54 5.15
N SER A 84 -5.21 0.70 6.16
CA SER A 84 -5.79 -0.42 6.92
C SER A 84 -6.68 -1.31 6.05
N ARG A 85 -7.44 -0.72 5.13
CA ARG A 85 -8.27 -1.46 4.16
C ARG A 85 -7.43 -2.24 3.15
N MET A 86 -6.41 -1.61 2.56
CA MET A 86 -5.45 -2.27 1.65
C MET A 86 -4.73 -3.43 2.34
N GLN A 87 -4.34 -3.20 3.59
CA GLN A 87 -3.76 -4.20 4.47
C GLN A 87 -4.71 -5.39 4.68
N PHE A 88 -5.97 -5.13 5.02
CA PHE A 88 -6.97 -6.19 5.17
C PHE A 88 -7.12 -7.03 3.90
N GLU A 89 -7.13 -6.43 2.71
CA GLU A 89 -7.12 -7.19 1.44
C GLU A 89 -5.86 -8.08 1.31
N ALA A 90 -4.69 -7.57 1.69
CA ALA A 90 -3.45 -8.35 1.68
C ALA A 90 -3.49 -9.55 2.64
N ASP A 91 -4.11 -9.40 3.82
CA ASP A 91 -4.30 -10.51 4.77
C ASP A 91 -5.18 -11.60 4.17
N GLN A 92 -6.22 -11.23 3.42
CA GLN A 92 -7.09 -12.21 2.73
C GLN A 92 -6.34 -13.00 1.64
N LEU A 93 -5.29 -12.42 1.06
CA LEU A 93 -4.39 -13.11 0.15
C LEU A 93 -3.36 -13.98 0.89
N GLY A 94 -3.26 -13.87 2.22
CA GLY A 94 -2.26 -14.51 3.07
C GLY A 94 -0.87 -13.91 2.86
N ALA A 95 -0.79 -12.61 2.61
CA ALA A 95 0.46 -11.90 2.41
C ALA A 95 1.23 -11.70 3.72
N ASP A 96 2.56 -11.62 3.63
CA ASP A 96 3.41 -11.19 4.74
C ASP A 96 3.58 -9.66 4.75
N GLY A 97 3.33 -9.01 3.60
CA GLY A 97 3.43 -7.56 3.47
C GLY A 97 2.89 -7.03 2.15
N VAL A 98 2.94 -5.71 2.01
CA VAL A 98 2.57 -4.98 0.80
C VAL A 98 3.73 -4.08 0.41
N ILE A 99 4.15 -4.14 -0.85
CA ILE A 99 5.24 -3.35 -1.41
C ILE A 99 4.75 -2.51 -2.58
N GLY A 100 5.55 -1.52 -2.98
CA GLY A 100 5.20 -0.63 -4.08
C GLY A 100 3.92 0.13 -3.76
N VAL A 101 3.81 0.66 -2.53
CA VAL A 101 2.58 1.34 -2.11
C VAL A 101 2.57 2.78 -2.63
N ASP A 102 1.54 3.10 -3.40
CA ASP A 102 1.18 4.46 -3.83
C ASP A 102 -0.06 4.94 -3.07
N ILE A 103 -0.03 6.17 -2.57
CA ILE A 103 -1.14 6.79 -1.83
C ILE A 103 -1.55 8.06 -2.56
N GLN A 104 -2.77 8.07 -3.07
CA GLN A 104 -3.35 9.19 -3.80
C GLN A 104 -4.40 9.88 -2.95
N VAL A 105 -4.37 11.21 -2.97
CA VAL A 105 -5.41 12.05 -2.35
C VAL A 105 -6.07 12.86 -3.45
N GLN A 106 -7.38 12.71 -3.61
CA GLN A 106 -8.16 13.42 -4.61
C GLN A 106 -9.27 14.22 -3.94
N TYR A 107 -9.56 15.40 -4.51
CA TYR A 107 -10.67 16.24 -4.06
C TYR A 107 -11.79 16.15 -5.08
N LEU A 108 -12.93 15.62 -4.64
CA LEU A 108 -14.12 15.42 -5.46
C LEU A 108 -15.17 16.48 -5.12
N HIS A 109 -16.18 16.60 -5.98
CA HIS A 109 -17.33 17.48 -5.75
C HIS A 109 -16.91 18.92 -5.38
N ASN A 110 -16.13 19.58 -6.24
CA ASN A 110 -15.62 20.94 -6.01
C ASN A 110 -14.86 21.14 -4.69
N GLY A 111 -14.19 20.09 -4.19
CA GLY A 111 -13.44 20.11 -2.94
C GLY A 111 -14.29 19.86 -1.69
N GLU A 112 -15.55 19.47 -1.86
CA GLU A 112 -16.38 19.07 -0.72
C GLU A 112 -16.04 17.69 -0.21
N TRP A 113 -15.52 16.78 -1.03
CA TRP A 113 -15.12 15.45 -0.60
C TRP A 113 -13.63 15.23 -0.83
N MET A 114 -13.02 14.52 0.12
CA MET A 114 -11.63 14.11 0.05
C MET A 114 -11.61 12.58 -0.05
N GLU A 115 -11.10 12.07 -1.16
CA GLU A 115 -10.82 10.66 -1.36
C GLU A 115 -9.35 10.38 -1.07
N VAL A 116 -9.07 9.32 -0.33
CA VAL A 116 -7.72 8.79 -0.14
C VAL A 116 -7.71 7.33 -0.57
N THR A 117 -6.83 7.01 -1.53
CA THR A 117 -6.69 5.67 -2.10
C THR A 117 -5.27 5.20 -1.92
N ALA A 118 -5.09 4.00 -1.36
CA ALA A 118 -3.81 3.31 -1.24
C ALA A 118 -3.84 2.08 -2.13
N ILE A 119 -2.84 1.90 -2.98
CA ILE A 119 -2.68 0.75 -3.88
C ILE A 119 -1.28 0.17 -3.66
N GLY A 120 -1.15 -1.16 -3.78
CA GLY A 120 0.16 -1.79 -3.78
C GLY A 120 0.08 -3.26 -4.18
N THR A 121 1.18 -3.97 -4.04
CA THR A 121 1.27 -5.40 -4.36
C THR A 121 1.54 -6.23 -3.12
N ALA A 122 0.63 -7.16 -2.82
CA ALA A 122 0.77 -8.11 -1.74
C ALA A 122 1.87 -9.14 -2.07
N VAL A 123 2.74 -9.41 -1.10
CA VAL A 123 3.86 -10.36 -1.25
C VAL A 123 3.93 -11.34 -0.09
N ARG A 124 4.42 -12.53 -0.38
CA ARG A 124 4.73 -13.57 0.62
C ARG A 124 6.17 -14.02 0.48
N TRP A 125 6.87 -14.18 1.58
CA TRP A 125 8.19 -14.79 1.59
C TRP A 125 8.09 -16.28 1.27
N VAL A 126 8.88 -16.76 0.30
CA VAL A 126 8.95 -18.18 -0.08
C VAL A 126 10.38 -18.76 -0.01
N GLY A 127 11.38 -17.92 0.29
CA GLY A 127 12.76 -18.36 0.47
C GLY A 127 12.99 -19.17 1.76
N SER A 128 14.10 -19.90 1.79
CA SER A 128 14.59 -20.58 3.01
C SER A 128 15.92 -19.92 3.37
N GLY A 129 15.94 -19.01 4.34
CA GLY A 129 17.15 -18.27 4.71
C GLY A 129 17.06 -17.62 6.09
N PRO A 130 18.21 -17.18 6.66
CA PRO A 130 18.30 -16.66 8.03
C PRO A 130 17.56 -15.32 8.24
N ASN A 131 17.17 -14.63 7.17
CA ASN A 131 16.39 -13.39 7.21
C ASN A 131 14.88 -13.64 7.12
N MET A 132 14.39 -14.72 7.74
CA MET A 132 12.97 -14.96 7.89
C MET A 132 12.34 -13.74 8.59
N PRO A 133 11.43 -12.98 7.94
CA PRO A 133 10.65 -12.00 8.69
C PRO A 133 9.92 -12.78 9.78
N PRO A 134 9.92 -12.33 11.05
CA PRO A 134 9.26 -13.04 12.14
C PRO A 134 7.80 -13.28 11.75
N THR A 135 7.50 -14.53 11.40
CA THR A 135 6.15 -14.93 11.01
C THR A 135 5.20 -14.59 12.14
N GLY A 136 4.21 -13.75 11.84
CA GLY A 136 3.19 -13.32 12.78
C GLY A 136 3.43 -11.99 13.49
N GLN A 137 4.58 -11.32 13.32
CA GLN A 137 4.82 -9.99 13.92
C GLN A 137 5.73 -9.12 13.03
N GLY A 138 5.16 -8.46 12.03
CA GLY A 138 5.89 -7.38 11.33
C GLY A 138 5.39 -7.15 9.92
N ARG A 139 4.42 -6.24 9.77
CA ARG A 139 3.97 -5.75 8.48
C ARG A 139 4.96 -4.69 8.00
N VAL A 140 5.73 -4.98 6.96
CA VAL A 140 6.57 -3.97 6.32
C VAL A 140 5.80 -3.42 5.12
N VAL A 141 5.38 -2.16 5.24
CA VAL A 141 4.88 -1.36 4.12
C VAL A 141 6.02 -0.43 3.71
N ILE A 142 6.60 -0.64 2.54
CA ILE A 142 7.59 0.28 1.97
C ILE A 142 6.83 1.16 0.95
N PRO A 143 6.50 2.41 1.30
CA PRO A 143 6.03 3.36 0.30
C PRO A 143 7.19 3.65 -0.64
N VAL A 144 6.95 3.57 -1.94
CA VAL A 144 7.86 4.15 -2.93
C VAL A 144 7.55 5.64 -2.98
N GLY A 145 8.51 6.46 -2.56
CA GLY A 145 8.39 7.91 -2.72
C GLY A 145 8.39 8.26 -4.20
N GLN A 146 7.56 9.25 -4.57
CA GLN A 146 7.62 9.92 -5.86
C GLN A 146 8.89 10.79 -5.96
#